data_AF-A0A540V7L9-F1
#
_entry.id   AF-A0A540V7L9-F1
#
_cell.length_a   1.000
_cell.length_b   1.000
_cell.length_c   1.000
_cell.angle_alpha   90.00
_cell.angle_beta   90.00
_cell.angle_gamma   90.00
#
_symmetry.space_group_name_H-M   'P 1'
#
loop_
_entity.id
_entity.type
_entity.pdbx_description
1 polymer ?
#
loop_
_entity_poly.entity_id
_entity_poly.type
_entity_poly.pdbx_seq_one_letter_code
_entity_poly.pdbx_strand_id
1 'polypeptide(L)'
;MTRTGGQLLVDSLIALGARHSFGVPGESYLAVLDALHDTRGQLDFTLCRQEGGAAFMAAAYGKLTGLPGIGWVTRGPGATNASIGVHTAMQDSAPMLLFVGQISTDMKGREAFQELDYRAVFGTMAKWAVEIDDVARIPEIVGRAWSLSLSGRPGPVVIALPEDMLTDQTDTAPISTAFVPTEPEPSRRGIEDALHMLRDAERPIIMLGGCNWTADGRAALQSFAERSDIPVLAAFRYQDQFDNNSPCYAGEAGVGMPAHVKKIIADADAILAIGLRFGEMTTDGYSLLDVPEPRQRLIHAHASDLELGKVYRPDLGIHAGPNAFALALEPVEGTWSSWRASCRTAFERSLFAPDQPSPVDMGKVTAHLREVLPEDVIVTNGA
;
A
#
# COMPACT_ATOMS: atom_id res chain seq x y z
N MET A 1 -25.62 27.79 3.42
CA MET A 1 -26.17 27.16 4.63
C MET A 1 -25.05 27.07 5.63
N THR A 2 -25.28 27.52 6.86
CA THR A 2 -24.32 27.40 7.96
C THR A 2 -24.35 25.96 8.50
N ARG A 3 -23.19 25.37 8.76
CA ARG A 3 -23.00 24.01 9.28
C ARG A 3 -21.85 23.97 10.29
N THR A 4 -21.79 22.94 11.12
CA THR A 4 -20.60 22.71 11.98
C THR A 4 -19.40 22.23 11.16
N GLY A 5 -18.19 22.42 11.68
CA GLY A 5 -16.99 21.83 11.08
C GLY A 5 -17.05 20.30 10.99
N GLY A 6 -17.66 19.62 11.97
CA GLY A 6 -17.90 18.17 11.93
C GLY A 6 -18.77 17.75 10.74
N GLN A 7 -19.85 18.48 10.46
CA GLN A 7 -20.69 18.27 9.27
C GLN A 7 -19.91 18.56 7.98
N LEU A 8 -19.17 19.67 7.93
CA LEU A 8 -18.34 20.03 6.78
C LEU A 8 -17.30 18.96 6.43
N LEU A 9 -16.67 18.37 7.45
CA LEU A 9 -15.71 17.28 7.31
C LEU A 9 -16.36 16.02 6.72
N VAL A 10 -17.48 15.58 7.30
CA VAL A 10 -18.19 14.37 6.85
C VAL A 10 -18.75 14.54 5.44
N ASP A 11 -19.38 15.68 5.14
CA ASP A 11 -19.86 16.03 3.80
C ASP A 11 -18.71 15.99 2.77
N SER A 12 -17.55 16.53 3.14
CA SER A 12 -16.35 16.52 2.30
C SER A 12 -15.85 15.09 2.02
N LEU A 13 -15.82 14.23 3.04
CA LEU A 13 -15.41 12.83 2.88
C LEU A 13 -16.35 12.05 1.95
N ILE A 14 -17.67 12.22 2.10
CA ILE A 14 -18.67 11.57 1.24
C ILE A 14 -18.47 12.00 -0.22
N ALA A 15 -18.29 13.30 -0.46
CA ALA A 15 -18.05 13.87 -1.78
C ALA A 15 -16.74 13.38 -2.43
N LEU A 16 -15.72 13.10 -1.61
CA LEU A 16 -14.47 12.48 -2.07
C LEU A 16 -14.59 10.98 -2.39
N GLY A 17 -15.70 10.34 -2.03
CA GLY A 17 -15.94 8.93 -2.33
C GLY A 17 -15.80 8.01 -1.12
N ALA A 18 -15.67 8.54 0.10
CA ALA A 18 -15.68 7.73 1.31
C ALA A 18 -17.01 6.96 1.44
N ARG A 19 -16.94 5.68 1.82
CA ARG A 19 -18.10 4.82 2.02
C ARG A 19 -18.09 4.11 3.37
N HIS A 20 -16.90 3.79 3.88
CA HIS A 20 -16.74 3.04 5.11
C HIS A 20 -15.61 3.64 5.95
N SER A 21 -15.81 3.66 7.27
CA SER A 21 -14.81 4.10 8.24
C SER A 21 -14.85 3.25 9.51
N PHE A 22 -13.76 3.30 10.28
CA PHE A 22 -13.53 2.45 11.44
C PHE A 22 -13.04 3.30 12.61
N GLY A 23 -13.44 3.00 13.84
CA GLY A 23 -12.93 3.80 14.96
C GLY A 23 -13.43 3.40 16.33
N VAL A 24 -12.80 3.99 17.34
CA VAL A 24 -13.21 3.90 18.75
C VAL A 24 -13.67 5.29 19.19
N PRO A 25 -14.99 5.49 19.42
CA PRO A 25 -15.56 6.77 19.83
C PRO A 25 -14.82 7.43 20.99
N GLY A 26 -14.63 8.74 20.90
CA GLY A 26 -14.04 9.55 21.94
C GLY A 26 -14.69 10.92 22.05
N GLU A 27 -14.62 11.50 23.24
CA GLU A 27 -15.20 12.82 23.52
C GLU A 27 -14.62 13.94 22.63
N SER A 28 -13.37 13.80 22.17
CA SER A 28 -12.66 14.85 21.44
C SER A 28 -13.09 15.00 19.97
N TYR A 29 -14.09 14.26 19.50
CA TYR A 29 -14.62 14.40 18.14
C TYR A 29 -16.13 14.06 18.03
N LEU A 30 -16.90 14.31 19.08
CA LEU A 30 -18.35 14.01 19.13
C LEU A 30 -19.14 14.61 17.95
N ALA A 31 -18.84 15.85 17.55
CA ALA A 31 -19.52 16.50 16.43
C ALA A 31 -19.35 15.75 15.09
N VAL A 32 -18.27 14.99 14.93
CA VAL A 32 -18.08 14.10 13.76
C VAL A 32 -18.91 12.84 13.91
N LEU A 33 -19.01 12.26 15.10
CA LEU A 33 -19.85 11.08 15.34
C LEU A 33 -21.33 11.39 15.10
N ASP A 34 -21.80 12.56 15.54
CA ASP A 34 -23.15 13.05 15.24
C ASP A 34 -23.36 13.22 13.73
N ALA A 35 -22.41 13.86 13.05
CA ALA A 35 -22.47 14.03 11.59
C ALA A 35 -22.46 12.70 10.84
N LEU A 36 -21.64 11.71 11.27
CA LEU A 36 -21.61 10.36 10.71
C LEU A 36 -22.95 9.65 10.89
N HIS A 37 -23.58 9.78 12.06
CA HIS A 37 -24.91 9.22 12.33
C HIS A 37 -25.97 9.79 11.37
N ASP A 38 -25.92 11.09 11.11
CA ASP A 38 -26.85 11.80 10.23
C ASP A 38 -26.71 11.43 8.75
N THR A 39 -25.59 10.79 8.34
CA THR A 39 -25.40 10.33 6.94
C THR A 39 -26.36 9.21 6.54
N ARG A 40 -26.95 8.50 7.52
CA ARG A 40 -27.84 7.35 7.33
C ARG A 40 -27.25 6.27 6.40
N GLY A 41 -25.96 5.99 6.56
CA GLY A 41 -25.25 4.91 5.84
C GLY A 41 -24.62 5.34 4.52
N GLN A 42 -24.57 6.65 4.19
CA GLN A 42 -23.74 7.11 3.07
C GLN A 42 -22.24 7.00 3.38
N LEU A 43 -21.88 7.15 4.66
CA LEU A 43 -20.56 6.83 5.19
C LEU A 43 -20.74 5.98 6.45
N ASP A 44 -20.52 4.68 6.33
CA ASP A 44 -20.67 3.74 7.43
C ASP A 44 -19.54 3.90 8.46
N PHE A 45 -19.90 3.70 9.74
CA PHE A 45 -18.96 3.70 10.86
C PHE A 45 -19.00 2.36 11.57
N THR A 46 -17.92 1.59 11.47
CA THR A 46 -17.75 0.37 12.26
C THR A 46 -17.10 0.70 13.60
N LEU A 47 -17.90 0.50 14.65
CA LEU A 47 -17.45 0.60 16.04
C LEU A 47 -16.43 -0.49 16.36
N CYS A 48 -15.22 -0.08 16.71
CA CYS A 48 -14.13 -0.96 17.14
C CYS A 48 -14.01 -1.00 18.67
N ARG A 49 -13.29 -1.99 19.18
CA ARG A 49 -13.01 -2.14 20.63
C ARG A 49 -11.63 -1.65 21.05
N GLN A 50 -10.74 -1.41 20.09
CA GLN A 50 -9.38 -0.93 20.31
C GLN A 50 -8.86 -0.24 19.03
N GLU A 51 -8.11 0.85 19.20
CA GLU A 51 -7.73 1.78 18.12
C GLU A 51 -6.72 1.20 17.11
N GLY A 52 -5.80 0.36 17.56
CA GLY A 52 -4.89 -0.39 16.69
C GLY A 52 -5.65 -1.34 15.76
N GLY A 53 -6.68 -2.02 16.29
CA GLY A 53 -7.60 -2.82 15.46
C GLY A 53 -8.33 -1.97 14.41
N ALA A 54 -8.85 -0.80 14.81
CA ALA A 54 -9.49 0.13 13.88
C ALA A 54 -8.53 0.63 12.80
N ALA A 55 -7.29 0.95 13.17
CA ALA A 55 -6.26 1.40 12.26
C ALA A 55 -5.83 0.29 11.27
N PHE A 56 -5.76 -0.97 11.70
CA PHE A 56 -5.53 -2.10 10.80
C PHE A 56 -6.68 -2.32 9.83
N MET A 57 -7.94 -2.18 10.28
CA MET A 57 -9.10 -2.27 9.38
C MET A 57 -9.06 -1.18 8.30
N ALA A 58 -8.72 0.06 8.68
CA ALA A 58 -8.53 1.15 7.74
C ALA A 58 -7.39 0.86 6.75
N ALA A 59 -6.22 0.42 7.22
CA ALA A 59 -5.10 0.07 6.35
C ALA A 59 -5.47 -1.05 5.35
N ALA A 60 -6.15 -2.10 5.82
CA ALA A 60 -6.59 -3.22 4.98
C ALA A 60 -7.63 -2.79 3.95
N TYR A 61 -8.61 -1.97 4.35
CA TYR A 61 -9.59 -1.38 3.44
C TYR A 61 -8.90 -0.59 2.34
N GLY A 62 -7.91 0.22 2.71
CA GLY A 62 -7.13 1.01 1.76
C GLY A 62 -6.38 0.16 0.75
N LYS A 63 -5.71 -0.88 1.24
CA LYS A 63 -4.98 -1.83 0.40
C LYS A 63 -5.88 -2.55 -0.61
N LEU A 64 -7.06 -3.01 -0.17
CA LEU A 64 -7.94 -3.86 -0.98
C LEU A 64 -8.80 -3.07 -1.98
N THR A 65 -9.19 -1.84 -1.62
CA THR A 65 -10.12 -1.04 -2.46
C THR A 65 -9.42 -0.04 -3.36
N GLY A 66 -8.18 0.34 -3.03
CA GLY A 66 -7.47 1.44 -3.69
C GLY A 66 -8.01 2.84 -3.33
N LEU A 67 -9.04 2.93 -2.48
CA LEU A 67 -9.54 4.18 -1.89
C LEU A 67 -8.93 4.36 -0.49
N PRO A 68 -8.77 5.57 0.04
CA PRO A 68 -8.21 5.75 1.38
C PRO A 68 -9.10 5.10 2.44
N GLY A 69 -8.54 4.19 3.24
CA GLY A 69 -9.23 3.68 4.41
C GLY A 69 -9.26 4.71 5.53
N ILE A 70 -10.42 4.88 6.18
CA ILE A 70 -10.65 5.97 7.15
C ILE A 70 -10.69 5.42 8.57
N GLY A 71 -9.78 5.89 9.41
CA GLY A 71 -9.71 5.60 10.85
C GLY A 71 -10.07 6.83 11.70
N TRP A 72 -10.78 6.62 12.80
CA TRP A 72 -11.15 7.66 13.78
C TRP A 72 -10.73 7.26 15.19
N VAL A 73 -9.99 8.14 15.86
CA VAL A 73 -9.52 7.92 17.23
C VAL A 73 -9.53 9.19 18.06
N THR A 74 -9.60 9.03 19.38
CA THR A 74 -9.50 10.14 20.32
C THR A 74 -8.05 10.64 20.47
N ARG A 75 -7.90 11.76 21.18
CA ARG A 75 -6.62 12.37 21.56
C ARG A 75 -5.70 11.43 22.36
N GLY A 76 -4.46 11.85 22.57
CA GLY A 76 -3.42 11.14 23.35
C GLY A 76 -3.40 9.63 23.17
N PRO A 77 -3.95 8.85 24.13
CA PRO A 77 -3.94 7.38 24.10
C PRO A 77 -4.56 6.77 22.85
N GLY A 78 -5.63 7.36 22.30
CA GLY A 78 -6.29 6.82 21.11
C GLY A 78 -5.37 6.85 19.90
N ALA A 79 -4.74 8.00 19.66
CA ALA A 79 -3.75 8.19 18.61
C ALA A 79 -2.53 7.27 18.79
N THR A 80 -1.98 7.15 20.01
CA THR A 80 -0.82 6.30 20.25
C THR A 80 -1.14 4.82 20.07
N ASN A 81 -2.34 4.37 20.45
CA ASN A 81 -2.80 3.00 20.21
C ASN A 81 -3.00 2.69 18.71
N ALA A 82 -3.40 3.68 17.91
CA ALA A 82 -3.60 3.57 16.47
C ALA A 82 -2.29 3.56 15.66
N SER A 83 -1.19 4.04 16.26
CA SER A 83 0.08 4.29 15.57
C SER A 83 0.66 3.05 14.86
N ILE A 84 0.41 1.85 15.38
CA ILE A 84 0.85 0.60 14.76
C ILE A 84 0.19 0.36 13.39
N GLY A 85 -1.07 0.77 13.21
CA GLY A 85 -1.77 0.67 11.93
C GLY A 85 -1.27 1.71 10.93
N VAL A 86 -0.94 2.92 11.40
CA VAL A 86 -0.28 3.95 10.57
C VAL A 86 1.07 3.43 10.07
N HIS A 87 1.90 2.88 10.95
CA HIS A 87 3.18 2.30 10.54
C HIS A 87 3.01 1.18 9.51
N THR A 88 2.05 0.26 9.73
CA THR A 88 1.76 -0.82 8.79
C THR A 88 1.27 -0.29 7.44
N ALA A 89 0.37 0.69 7.41
CA ALA A 89 -0.10 1.31 6.17
C ALA A 89 1.07 1.95 5.40
N MET A 90 2.01 2.61 6.09
CA MET A 90 3.18 3.19 5.44
C MET A 90 4.10 2.12 4.84
N GLN A 91 4.36 1.02 5.57
CA GLN A 91 5.15 -0.10 5.06
C GLN A 91 4.48 -0.78 3.88
N ASP A 92 3.15 -0.93 3.89
CA ASP A 92 2.40 -1.54 2.79
C ASP A 92 2.20 -0.62 1.61
N SER A 93 2.47 0.68 1.78
CA SER A 93 2.06 1.71 0.83
C SER A 93 0.54 1.66 0.60
N ALA A 94 -0.22 1.53 1.69
CA ALA A 94 -1.68 1.48 1.68
C ALA A 94 -2.24 2.90 1.90
N PRO A 95 -3.18 3.38 1.06
CA PRO A 95 -3.80 4.67 1.24
C PRO A 95 -4.69 4.67 2.49
N MET A 96 -4.43 5.58 3.42
CA MET A 96 -5.15 5.65 4.69
C MET A 96 -5.23 7.09 5.19
N LEU A 97 -6.36 7.45 5.81
CA LEU A 97 -6.53 8.68 6.58
C LEU A 97 -6.81 8.30 8.04
N LEU A 98 -5.98 8.79 8.96
CA LEU A 98 -6.27 8.71 10.39
C LEU A 98 -6.68 10.08 10.90
N PHE A 99 -7.93 10.21 11.31
CA PHE A 99 -8.45 11.38 11.98
C PHE A 99 -8.34 11.22 13.50
N VAL A 100 -7.75 12.21 14.15
CA VAL A 100 -7.47 12.22 15.58
C VAL A 100 -8.19 13.40 16.20
N GLY A 101 -9.20 13.15 17.04
CA GLY A 101 -9.79 14.23 17.84
C GLY A 101 -8.73 14.84 18.76
N GLN A 102 -8.76 16.15 18.97
CA GLN A 102 -7.72 16.91 19.67
C GLN A 102 -8.37 17.92 20.63
N ILE A 103 -7.60 18.39 21.61
CA ILE A 103 -7.98 19.51 22.48
C ILE A 103 -8.30 20.78 21.68
N SER A 104 -9.14 21.66 22.24
CA SER A 104 -9.45 22.97 21.65
C SER A 104 -8.20 23.84 21.48
N THR A 105 -8.20 24.70 20.47
CA THR A 105 -7.02 25.53 20.13
C THR A 105 -6.55 26.45 21.26
N ASP A 106 -7.44 26.94 22.12
CA ASP A 106 -7.13 27.84 23.23
C ASP A 106 -6.40 27.18 24.41
N MET A 107 -6.47 25.84 24.50
CA MET A 107 -5.83 25.05 25.55
C MET A 107 -4.42 24.59 25.18
N LYS A 108 -3.99 24.76 23.92
CA LYS A 108 -2.71 24.27 23.42
C LYS A 108 -1.52 24.86 24.17
N GLY A 109 -0.51 24.02 24.40
CA GLY A 109 0.74 24.35 25.07
C GLY A 109 0.58 24.57 26.58
N ARG A 110 -0.55 24.15 27.16
CA ARG A 110 -0.85 24.30 28.59
C ARG A 110 -0.94 22.98 29.33
N GLU A 111 -0.41 21.90 28.72
CA GLU A 111 -0.47 20.54 29.28
C GLU A 111 -1.93 20.09 29.45
N ALA A 112 -2.73 20.33 28.40
CA ALA A 112 -4.12 19.92 28.42
C ALA A 112 -4.23 18.39 28.50
N PHE A 113 -5.34 17.90 29.05
CA PHE A 113 -5.54 16.47 29.24
C PHE A 113 -5.42 15.72 27.90
N GLN A 114 -4.46 14.79 27.83
CA GLN A 114 -4.17 13.95 26.65
C GLN A 114 -3.64 14.72 25.42
N GLU A 115 -3.09 15.92 25.60
CA GLU A 115 -2.45 16.71 24.54
C GLU A 115 -1.18 16.02 23.99
N LEU A 116 -1.02 16.03 22.66
CA LEU A 116 0.21 15.63 21.95
C LEU A 116 0.46 16.55 20.75
N ASP A 117 1.73 16.76 20.40
CA ASP A 117 2.12 17.33 19.10
C ASP A 117 2.09 16.23 18.03
N TYR A 118 0.97 16.12 17.32
CA TYR A 118 0.78 15.09 16.30
C TYR A 118 1.68 15.24 15.07
N ARG A 119 2.14 16.45 14.76
CA ARG A 119 3.11 16.64 13.67
C ARG A 119 4.45 16.02 14.05
N ALA A 120 4.88 16.20 15.30
CA ALA A 120 6.09 15.56 15.82
C ALA A 120 5.93 14.04 15.98
N VAL A 121 4.82 13.58 16.57
CA VAL A 121 4.59 12.15 16.85
C VAL A 121 4.51 11.32 15.57
N PHE A 122 3.83 11.80 14.53
CA PHE A 122 3.59 11.04 13.30
C PHE A 122 4.46 11.46 12.11
N GLY A 123 5.28 12.49 12.26
CA GLY A 123 6.03 13.11 11.15
C GLY A 123 6.96 12.17 10.38
N THR A 124 7.43 11.09 11.00
CA THR A 124 8.26 10.06 10.36
C THR A 124 7.51 8.76 10.07
N MET A 125 6.25 8.64 10.51
CA MET A 125 5.42 7.44 10.36
C MET A 125 4.42 7.57 9.20
N ALA A 126 4.03 8.79 8.85
CA ALA A 126 3.03 9.09 7.84
C ALA A 126 3.62 9.90 6.68
N LYS A 127 2.94 9.91 5.53
CA LYS A 127 3.29 10.80 4.42
C LYS A 127 3.14 12.27 4.79
N TRP A 128 2.15 12.54 5.65
CA TRP A 128 1.87 13.87 6.15
C TRP A 128 1.13 13.77 7.48
N ALA A 129 1.53 14.59 8.45
CA ALA A 129 0.81 14.81 9.69
C ALA A 129 0.46 16.30 9.77
N VAL A 130 -0.80 16.61 10.04
CA VAL A 130 -1.33 17.98 10.05
C VAL A 130 -2.39 18.13 11.13
N GLU A 131 -2.64 19.37 11.52
CA GLU A 131 -3.74 19.75 12.40
C GLU A 131 -4.52 20.87 11.72
N ILE A 132 -5.84 20.81 11.80
CA ILE A 132 -6.74 21.84 11.29
C ILE A 132 -6.88 22.92 12.36
N ASP A 133 -6.56 24.16 12.05
CA ASP A 133 -6.62 25.31 12.96
C ASP A 133 -7.57 26.43 12.47
N ASP A 134 -8.26 26.18 11.37
CA ASP A 134 -9.31 27.04 10.82
C ASP A 134 -10.41 26.17 10.20
N VAL A 135 -11.65 26.33 10.69
CA VAL A 135 -12.82 25.58 10.23
C VAL A 135 -13.08 25.76 8.73
N ALA A 136 -12.78 26.93 8.16
CA ALA A 136 -12.96 27.19 6.73
C ALA A 136 -11.95 26.42 5.85
N ARG A 137 -10.87 25.89 6.44
CA ARG A 137 -9.82 25.14 5.73
C ARG A 137 -10.03 23.63 5.76
N ILE A 138 -11.09 23.14 6.41
CA ILE A 138 -11.42 21.70 6.41
C ILE A 138 -11.44 21.12 4.98
N PRO A 139 -12.14 21.70 3.99
CA PRO A 139 -12.18 21.13 2.64
C PRO A 139 -10.80 21.11 1.95
N GLU A 140 -10.00 22.16 2.15
CA GLU A 140 -8.64 22.28 1.61
C GLU A 140 -7.73 21.16 2.16
N ILE A 141 -7.70 21.01 3.48
CA ILE A 141 -6.81 20.08 4.18
C ILE A 141 -7.23 18.64 3.90
N VAL A 142 -8.53 18.35 3.95
CA VAL A 142 -9.07 17.00 3.69
C VAL A 142 -8.85 16.61 2.22
N GLY A 143 -9.10 17.52 1.28
CA GLY A 143 -8.84 17.27 -0.15
C GLY A 143 -7.35 17.01 -0.43
N ARG A 144 -6.46 17.76 0.20
CA ARG A 144 -5.01 17.52 0.13
C ARG A 144 -4.63 16.18 0.75
N ALA A 145 -5.16 15.85 1.92
CA ALA A 145 -4.87 14.60 2.61
C ALA A 145 -5.30 13.38 1.78
N TRP A 146 -6.51 13.43 1.21
CA TRP A 146 -7.00 12.42 0.28
C TRP A 146 -6.04 12.23 -0.90
N SER A 147 -5.68 13.33 -1.56
CA SER A 147 -4.76 13.32 -2.70
C SER A 147 -3.37 12.77 -2.34
N LEU A 148 -2.83 13.17 -1.19
CA LEU A 148 -1.53 12.69 -0.71
C LEU A 148 -1.58 11.22 -0.31
N SER A 149 -2.68 10.72 0.22
CA SER A 149 -2.77 9.29 0.57
C SER A 149 -2.71 8.37 -0.66
N LEU A 150 -3.11 8.86 -1.84
CA LEU A 150 -3.19 8.10 -3.09
C LEU A 150 -2.01 8.31 -4.05
N SER A 151 -1.45 9.52 -4.11
CA SER A 151 -0.47 9.91 -5.13
C SER A 151 0.94 9.36 -4.89
N GLY A 152 1.71 9.19 -5.97
CA GLY A 152 3.08 8.69 -5.94
C GLY A 152 3.15 7.29 -5.31
N ARG A 153 3.93 7.14 -4.24
CA ARG A 153 3.81 5.99 -3.34
C ARG A 153 2.64 6.22 -2.38
N PRO A 154 1.56 5.43 -2.41
CA PRO A 154 0.43 5.62 -1.51
C PRO A 154 0.84 5.40 -0.05
N GLY A 155 0.08 5.92 0.89
CA GLY A 155 0.41 5.81 2.31
C GLY A 155 -0.51 6.58 3.23
N PRO A 156 -0.28 6.50 4.54
CA PRO A 156 -1.14 7.11 5.53
C PRO A 156 -0.92 8.62 5.66
N VAL A 157 -1.99 9.35 5.96
CA VAL A 157 -1.99 10.75 6.38
C VAL A 157 -2.71 10.86 7.72
N VAL A 158 -2.15 11.61 8.65
CA VAL A 158 -2.71 11.83 9.99
C VAL A 158 -3.22 13.26 10.11
N ILE A 159 -4.46 13.44 10.54
CA ILE A 159 -5.14 14.73 10.60
C ILE A 159 -5.71 14.91 12.02
N ALA A 160 -5.13 15.84 12.77
CA ALA A 160 -5.63 16.24 14.08
C ALA A 160 -6.77 17.26 13.95
N LEU A 161 -7.80 17.07 14.78
CA LEU A 161 -9.08 17.77 14.74
C LEU A 161 -9.34 18.43 16.10
N PRO A 162 -8.90 19.68 16.31
CA PRO A 162 -9.25 20.42 17.52
C PRO A 162 -10.77 20.50 17.70
N GLU A 163 -11.24 20.32 18.93
CA GLU A 163 -12.67 20.22 19.25
C GLU A 163 -13.47 21.45 18.82
N ASP A 164 -12.91 22.65 19.00
CA ASP A 164 -13.49 23.92 18.55
C ASP A 164 -13.68 23.97 17.04
N MET A 165 -12.72 23.45 16.26
CA MET A 165 -12.85 23.38 14.79
C MET A 165 -13.98 22.47 14.34
N LEU A 166 -14.38 21.48 15.15
CA LEU A 166 -15.48 20.58 14.83
C LEU A 166 -16.84 21.16 15.20
N THR A 167 -16.91 22.05 16.19
CA THR A 167 -18.15 22.68 16.65
C THR A 167 -18.41 24.04 16.03
N ASP A 168 -17.36 24.74 15.57
CA ASP A 168 -17.46 26.05 14.95
C ASP A 168 -18.37 26.03 13.72
N GLN A 169 -19.10 27.13 13.55
CA GLN A 169 -20.05 27.31 12.47
C GLN A 169 -19.38 27.96 11.27
N THR A 170 -19.66 27.46 10.07
CA THR A 170 -19.13 28.03 8.83
C THR A 170 -20.14 27.92 7.70
N ASP A 171 -20.09 28.86 6.75
CA ASP A 171 -20.81 28.81 5.48
C ASP A 171 -19.97 28.21 4.34
N THR A 172 -18.71 27.86 4.62
CA THR A 172 -17.78 27.22 3.67
C THR A 172 -18.39 25.95 3.12
N ALA A 173 -18.34 25.79 1.80
CA ALA A 173 -18.85 24.61 1.10
C ALA A 173 -17.90 23.40 1.25
N PRO A 174 -18.42 22.17 1.33
CA PRO A 174 -17.59 20.97 1.26
C PRO A 174 -16.87 20.88 -0.08
N ILE A 175 -15.77 20.13 -0.12
CA ILE A 175 -15.11 19.80 -1.39
C ILE A 175 -16.09 19.01 -2.27
N SER A 176 -16.12 19.29 -3.56
CA SER A 176 -17.14 18.73 -4.47
C SER A 176 -16.64 17.58 -5.35
N THR A 177 -15.33 17.39 -5.49
CA THR A 177 -14.76 16.39 -6.40
C THR A 177 -13.53 15.71 -5.81
N ALA A 178 -13.51 14.38 -5.91
CA ALA A 178 -12.31 13.61 -5.64
C ALA A 178 -11.21 13.94 -6.65
N PHE A 179 -9.99 14.13 -6.14
CA PHE A 179 -8.80 14.07 -6.96
C PHE A 179 -8.50 12.61 -7.30
N VAL A 180 -8.36 12.32 -8.59
CA VAL A 180 -7.89 11.02 -9.08
C VAL A 180 -6.46 11.22 -9.57
N PRO A 181 -5.43 10.73 -8.85
CA PRO A 181 -4.05 10.86 -9.32
C PRO A 181 -3.88 10.08 -10.62
N THR A 182 -3.30 10.75 -11.62
CA THR A 182 -2.79 10.07 -12.81
C THR A 182 -1.43 9.47 -12.50
N GLU A 183 -1.17 8.30 -13.08
CA GLU A 183 0.16 7.70 -12.98
C GLU A 183 1.16 8.46 -13.87
N PRO A 184 2.42 8.62 -13.44
CA PRO A 184 3.47 9.03 -14.35
C PRO A 184 3.60 8.00 -15.48
N GLU A 185 3.63 8.47 -16.73
CA GLU A 185 3.79 7.61 -17.90
C GLU A 185 5.28 7.44 -18.23
N PRO A 186 5.71 6.22 -18.62
CA PRO A 186 7.08 6.02 -19.06
C PRO A 186 7.32 6.71 -20.41
N SER A 187 8.52 7.28 -20.57
CA SER A 187 8.92 7.76 -21.90
C SER A 187 9.09 6.58 -22.86
N ARG A 188 8.76 6.78 -24.14
CA ARG A 188 8.97 5.78 -25.19
C ARG A 188 10.40 5.23 -25.20
N ARG A 189 11.39 6.11 -25.09
CA ARG A 189 12.80 5.72 -25.03
C ARG A 189 13.10 4.85 -23.80
N GLY A 190 12.54 5.19 -22.64
CA GLY A 190 12.71 4.39 -21.42
C GLY A 190 12.16 2.97 -21.57
N ILE A 191 11.03 2.81 -22.28
CA ILE A 191 10.51 1.47 -22.63
C ILE A 191 11.43 0.76 -23.61
N GLU A 192 11.85 1.43 -24.69
CA GLU A 192 12.75 0.84 -25.69
C GLU A 192 14.07 0.36 -25.06
N ASP A 193 14.66 1.17 -24.17
CA ASP A 193 15.90 0.86 -23.44
C ASP A 193 15.67 -0.33 -22.48
N ALA A 194 14.54 -0.37 -21.75
CA ALA A 194 14.19 -1.49 -20.88
C ALA A 194 14.02 -2.81 -21.64
N LEU A 195 13.28 -2.79 -22.75
CA LEU A 195 13.07 -3.96 -23.60
C LEU A 195 14.37 -4.43 -24.26
N HIS A 196 15.28 -3.50 -24.62
CA HIS A 196 16.60 -3.85 -25.14
C HIS A 196 17.45 -4.56 -24.08
N MET A 197 17.53 -4.00 -22.87
CA MET A 197 18.26 -4.61 -21.75
C MET A 197 17.75 -6.01 -21.41
N LEU A 198 16.44 -6.25 -21.52
CA LEU A 198 15.85 -7.58 -21.32
C LEU A 198 16.26 -8.55 -22.43
N ARG A 199 16.21 -8.15 -23.71
CA ARG A 199 16.62 -9.01 -24.84
C ARG A 199 18.07 -9.48 -24.73
N ASP A 200 18.93 -8.65 -24.17
CA ASP A 200 20.35 -8.98 -23.95
C ASP A 200 20.58 -9.90 -22.73
N ALA A 201 19.55 -10.25 -21.97
CA ALA A 201 19.66 -11.08 -20.77
C ALA A 201 19.54 -12.57 -21.07
N GLU A 202 20.26 -13.40 -20.31
CA GLU A 202 20.17 -14.86 -20.38
C GLU A 202 19.16 -15.42 -19.36
N ARG A 203 19.04 -14.78 -18.19
CA ARG A 203 18.21 -15.20 -17.06
C ARG A 203 17.45 -13.99 -16.48
N PRO A 204 16.64 -13.28 -17.27
CA PRO A 204 15.84 -12.18 -16.74
C PRO A 204 14.79 -12.69 -15.76
N ILE A 205 14.44 -11.85 -14.80
CA ILE A 205 13.29 -12.05 -13.92
C ILE A 205 12.47 -10.76 -13.86
N ILE A 206 11.17 -10.90 -13.67
CA ILE A 206 10.29 -9.79 -13.29
C ILE A 206 10.07 -9.90 -11.77
N MET A 207 10.24 -8.79 -11.07
CA MET A 207 9.79 -8.65 -9.69
C MET A 207 8.70 -7.60 -9.65
N LEU A 208 7.54 -7.93 -9.04
CA LEU A 208 6.46 -6.96 -8.84
C LEU A 208 6.17 -6.71 -7.36
N GLY A 209 5.73 -5.49 -7.07
CA GLY A 209 5.25 -5.10 -5.76
C GLY A 209 4.40 -3.83 -5.82
N GLY A 210 4.03 -3.33 -4.66
CA GLY A 210 3.27 -2.10 -4.52
C GLY A 210 1.75 -2.30 -4.64
N CYS A 211 1.02 -1.29 -4.17
CA CYS A 211 -0.44 -1.22 -4.25
C CYS A 211 -0.89 -0.55 -5.56
N ASN A 212 -2.21 -0.42 -5.74
CA ASN A 212 -2.89 0.31 -6.83
C ASN A 212 -2.82 -0.32 -8.22
N TRP A 213 -2.49 -1.61 -8.31
CA TRP A 213 -2.68 -2.35 -9.55
C TRP A 213 -4.17 -2.42 -9.93
N THR A 214 -4.47 -1.97 -11.14
CA THR A 214 -5.77 -2.12 -11.79
C THR A 214 -5.89 -3.52 -12.42
N ALA A 215 -7.11 -3.94 -12.75
CA ALA A 215 -7.32 -5.19 -13.48
C ALA A 215 -6.57 -5.19 -14.83
N ASP A 216 -6.63 -4.08 -15.57
CA ASP A 216 -5.98 -3.93 -16.87
C ASP A 216 -4.44 -3.94 -16.74
N GLY A 217 -3.89 -3.27 -15.72
CA GLY A 217 -2.45 -3.28 -15.45
C GLY A 217 -1.92 -4.67 -15.08
N ARG A 218 -2.64 -5.41 -14.23
CA ARG A 218 -2.29 -6.81 -13.91
C ARG A 218 -2.36 -7.71 -15.15
N ALA A 219 -3.43 -7.58 -15.93
CA ALA A 219 -3.59 -8.34 -17.16
C ALA A 219 -2.50 -8.03 -18.19
N ALA A 220 -2.11 -6.76 -18.32
CA ALA A 220 -1.02 -6.34 -19.20
C ALA A 220 0.33 -6.92 -18.75
N LEU A 221 0.66 -6.85 -17.45
CA LEU A 221 1.89 -7.44 -16.92
C LEU A 221 1.91 -8.97 -17.09
N GLN A 222 0.80 -9.64 -16.81
CA GLN A 222 0.67 -11.09 -17.00
C GLN A 222 0.86 -11.47 -18.47
N SER A 223 0.19 -10.76 -19.40
CA SER A 223 0.34 -10.99 -20.83
C SER A 223 1.78 -10.76 -21.30
N PHE A 224 2.44 -9.70 -20.83
CA PHE A 224 3.83 -9.43 -21.13
C PHE A 224 4.76 -10.56 -20.65
N ALA A 225 4.62 -10.99 -19.39
CA ALA A 225 5.43 -12.05 -18.80
C ALA A 225 5.25 -13.39 -19.55
N GLU A 226 4.01 -13.78 -19.81
CA GLU A 226 3.67 -15.05 -20.48
C GLU A 226 4.11 -15.07 -21.95
N ARG A 227 3.89 -13.97 -22.68
CA ARG A 227 4.31 -13.88 -24.09
C ARG A 227 5.83 -13.74 -24.26
N SER A 228 6.52 -13.24 -23.24
CA SER A 228 7.97 -13.09 -23.25
C SER A 228 8.69 -14.27 -22.61
N ASP A 229 7.97 -15.23 -22.00
CA ASP A 229 8.57 -16.36 -21.26
C ASP A 229 9.50 -15.94 -20.11
N ILE A 230 9.19 -14.86 -19.38
CA ILE A 230 10.00 -14.37 -18.25
C ILE A 230 9.37 -14.80 -16.92
N PRO A 231 10.12 -15.45 -16.01
CA PRO A 231 9.60 -15.80 -14.69
C PRO A 231 9.34 -14.57 -13.82
N VAL A 232 8.32 -14.67 -12.96
CA VAL A 232 7.79 -13.59 -12.14
C VAL A 232 7.89 -13.95 -10.65
N LEU A 233 8.41 -13.03 -9.85
CA LEU A 233 8.41 -13.10 -8.40
C LEU A 233 7.58 -11.95 -7.81
N ALA A 234 6.71 -12.25 -6.86
CA ALA A 234 6.03 -11.24 -6.07
C ALA A 234 6.91 -10.81 -4.88
N ALA A 235 6.99 -9.52 -4.60
CA ALA A 235 7.58 -9.03 -3.35
C ALA A 235 6.64 -9.31 -2.15
N PHE A 236 7.22 -9.35 -0.95
CA PHE A 236 6.49 -9.53 0.31
C PHE A 236 5.18 -8.71 0.35
N ARG A 237 4.06 -9.40 0.63
CA ARG A 237 2.69 -8.84 0.75
C ARG A 237 1.98 -8.46 -0.56
N TYR A 238 2.52 -8.81 -1.72
CA TYR A 238 1.94 -8.50 -3.04
C TYR A 238 1.73 -9.74 -3.92
N GLN A 239 1.68 -10.94 -3.32
CA GLN A 239 1.44 -12.21 -4.00
C GLN A 239 0.05 -12.35 -4.64
N ASP A 240 -0.86 -11.43 -4.33
CA ASP A 240 -2.20 -11.32 -4.91
C ASP A 240 -2.23 -10.48 -6.21
N GLN A 241 -1.11 -9.83 -6.56
CA GLN A 241 -1.03 -8.94 -7.72
C GLN A 241 -0.65 -9.66 -9.03
N PHE A 242 -0.42 -10.97 -8.99
CA PHE A 242 -0.14 -11.81 -10.14
C PHE A 242 -0.84 -13.17 -9.97
N ASP A 243 -1.29 -13.78 -11.07
CA ASP A 243 -1.93 -15.10 -10.98
C ASP A 243 -0.89 -16.18 -10.63
N ASN A 244 -1.03 -16.77 -9.44
CA ASN A 244 -0.13 -17.81 -8.95
C ASN A 244 -0.23 -19.13 -9.74
N ASN A 245 -1.28 -19.30 -10.55
CA ASN A 245 -1.42 -20.43 -11.47
C ASN A 245 -0.73 -20.20 -12.81
N SER A 246 -0.32 -18.97 -13.12
CA SER A 246 0.38 -18.65 -14.35
C SER A 246 1.67 -19.48 -14.48
N PRO A 247 1.99 -19.98 -15.69
CA PRO A 247 3.21 -20.74 -15.91
C PRO A 247 4.49 -19.92 -15.70
N CYS A 248 4.39 -18.59 -15.58
CA CYS A 248 5.50 -17.69 -15.29
C CYS A 248 5.67 -17.39 -13.80
N TYR A 249 4.68 -17.66 -12.94
CA TYR A 249 4.82 -17.39 -11.50
C TYR A 249 5.83 -18.35 -10.84
N ALA A 250 6.81 -17.78 -10.14
CA ALA A 250 7.94 -18.50 -9.55
C ALA A 250 8.06 -18.33 -8.02
N GLY A 251 7.08 -17.68 -7.38
CA GLY A 251 6.97 -17.57 -5.93
C GLY A 251 7.12 -16.16 -5.38
N GLU A 252 7.25 -16.07 -4.05
CA GLU A 252 7.25 -14.82 -3.30
C GLU A 252 8.61 -14.58 -2.62
N ALA A 253 9.15 -13.37 -2.78
CA ALA A 253 10.29 -12.83 -2.03
C ALA A 253 9.79 -12.19 -0.71
N GLY A 254 9.38 -13.05 0.23
CA GLY A 254 8.73 -12.71 1.49
C GLY A 254 9.49 -13.11 2.77
N VAL A 255 8.81 -13.01 3.91
CA VAL A 255 9.32 -13.53 5.20
C VAL A 255 9.53 -15.03 5.10
N GLY A 256 10.70 -15.52 5.54
CA GLY A 256 11.04 -16.93 5.39
C GLY A 256 11.22 -17.36 3.93
N MET A 257 11.74 -16.45 3.09
CA MET A 257 11.91 -16.63 1.65
C MET A 257 12.43 -18.03 1.28
N PRO A 258 11.70 -18.79 0.44
CA PRO A 258 12.12 -20.11 0.01
C PRO A 258 13.48 -20.12 -0.69
N ALA A 259 14.26 -21.18 -0.50
CA ALA A 259 15.60 -21.29 -1.06
C ALA A 259 15.64 -21.18 -2.60
N HIS A 260 14.60 -21.64 -3.30
CA HIS A 260 14.53 -21.49 -4.75
C HIS A 260 14.34 -20.04 -5.18
N VAL A 261 13.56 -19.24 -4.45
CA VAL A 261 13.39 -17.80 -4.73
C VAL A 261 14.71 -17.06 -4.54
N LYS A 262 15.44 -17.34 -3.44
CA LYS A 262 16.78 -16.79 -3.20
C LYS A 262 17.73 -17.10 -4.37
N LYS A 263 17.71 -18.36 -4.83
CA LYS A 263 18.52 -18.81 -5.97
C LYS A 263 18.14 -18.10 -7.27
N ILE A 264 16.84 -17.94 -7.55
CA ILE A 264 16.35 -17.25 -8.74
C ILE A 264 16.87 -15.80 -8.77
N ILE A 265 16.77 -15.07 -7.66
CA ILE A 265 17.26 -13.68 -7.56
C ILE A 265 18.78 -13.62 -7.70
N ALA A 266 19.51 -14.53 -7.04
CA ALA A 266 20.97 -14.55 -7.07
C ALA A 266 21.55 -14.94 -8.45
N ASP A 267 20.88 -15.85 -9.18
CA ASP A 267 21.34 -16.32 -10.49
C ASP A 267 20.89 -15.43 -11.66
N ALA A 268 19.87 -14.58 -11.45
CA ALA A 268 19.39 -13.65 -12.46
C ALA A 268 20.51 -12.71 -12.92
N ASP A 269 20.51 -12.33 -14.19
CA ASP A 269 21.45 -11.37 -14.76
C ASP A 269 20.77 -10.03 -15.15
N ALA A 270 19.44 -10.01 -15.15
CA ALA A 270 18.62 -8.81 -15.27
C ALA A 270 17.36 -8.91 -14.40
N ILE A 271 16.99 -7.81 -13.75
CA ILE A 271 15.79 -7.69 -12.93
C ILE A 271 14.94 -6.53 -13.46
N LEU A 272 13.74 -6.84 -13.93
CA LEU A 272 12.69 -5.84 -14.15
C LEU A 272 11.86 -5.68 -12.88
N ALA A 273 12.14 -4.65 -12.10
CA ALA A 273 11.46 -4.35 -10.85
C ALA A 273 10.36 -3.31 -11.05
N ILE A 274 9.11 -3.67 -10.78
CA ILE A 274 7.94 -2.81 -10.97
C ILE A 274 7.24 -2.58 -9.63
N GLY A 275 7.26 -1.34 -9.13
CA GLY A 275 6.61 -0.99 -7.86
C GLY A 275 7.35 -1.49 -6.61
N LEU A 276 8.61 -1.92 -6.73
CA LEU A 276 9.42 -2.39 -5.61
C LEU A 276 10.11 -1.27 -4.86
N ARG A 277 10.30 -1.50 -3.56
CA ARG A 277 11.12 -0.69 -2.64
C ARG A 277 12.43 -1.38 -2.24
N PHE A 278 12.57 -2.67 -2.59
CA PHE A 278 13.67 -3.54 -2.17
C PHE A 278 13.93 -3.51 -0.65
N GLY A 279 12.88 -3.77 0.14
CA GLY A 279 12.99 -3.86 1.58
C GLY A 279 13.74 -5.12 2.05
N GLU A 280 14.02 -5.17 3.35
CA GLU A 280 14.75 -6.25 4.03
C GLU A 280 14.25 -7.65 3.64
N MET A 281 12.93 -7.92 3.75
CA MET A 281 12.37 -9.24 3.49
C MET A 281 12.49 -9.65 2.01
N THR A 282 12.33 -8.70 1.09
CA THR A 282 12.44 -8.94 -0.36
C THR A 282 13.87 -9.21 -0.81
N THR A 283 14.85 -8.78 -0.04
CA THR A 283 16.28 -8.87 -0.38
C THR A 283 17.06 -9.82 0.52
N ASP A 284 16.36 -10.56 1.40
CA ASP A 284 16.94 -11.43 2.43
C ASP A 284 17.99 -10.70 3.28
N GLY A 285 17.58 -9.60 3.89
CA GLY A 285 18.48 -8.76 4.69
C GLY A 285 19.55 -8.05 3.84
N TYR A 286 19.18 -7.63 2.63
CA TYR A 286 20.07 -6.96 1.68
C TYR A 286 21.26 -7.80 1.21
N SER A 287 21.17 -9.13 1.29
CA SER A 287 22.25 -10.05 0.95
C SER A 287 22.19 -10.61 -0.47
N LEU A 288 21.01 -10.57 -1.12
CA LEU A 288 20.83 -11.11 -2.48
C LEU A 288 21.34 -10.18 -3.58
N LEU A 289 21.45 -8.88 -3.28
CA LEU A 289 21.87 -7.83 -4.19
C LEU A 289 22.93 -6.97 -3.50
N ASP A 290 24.04 -6.68 -4.19
CA ASP A 290 25.09 -5.81 -3.66
C ASP A 290 24.58 -4.35 -3.52
N VAL A 291 24.80 -3.73 -2.36
CA VAL A 291 24.38 -2.34 -2.08
C VAL A 291 25.57 -1.38 -2.29
N PRO A 292 25.42 -0.26 -3.02
CA PRO A 292 24.23 0.16 -3.79
C PRO A 292 24.25 -0.34 -5.23
N GLU A 293 25.29 -1.02 -5.69
CA GLU A 293 25.49 -1.42 -7.08
C GLU A 293 25.24 -2.93 -7.25
N PRO A 294 24.02 -3.36 -7.61
CA PRO A 294 23.74 -4.77 -7.82
C PRO A 294 24.54 -5.33 -8.99
N ARG A 295 24.87 -6.62 -8.94
CA ARG A 295 25.54 -7.33 -10.04
C ARG A 295 24.62 -7.54 -11.24
N GLN A 296 23.34 -7.71 -10.96
CA GLN A 296 22.28 -7.86 -11.94
C GLN A 296 22.00 -6.51 -12.60
N ARG A 297 21.72 -6.51 -13.90
CA ARG A 297 21.22 -5.32 -14.59
C ARG A 297 19.84 -4.97 -14.05
N LEU A 298 19.72 -3.85 -13.35
CA LEU A 298 18.50 -3.46 -12.66
C LEU A 298 17.72 -2.41 -13.47
N ILE A 299 16.55 -2.80 -13.95
CA ILE A 299 15.54 -1.90 -14.52
C ILE A 299 14.48 -1.67 -13.44
N HIS A 300 14.37 -0.44 -12.94
CA HIS A 300 13.49 -0.12 -11.80
C HIS A 300 12.44 0.90 -12.22
N ALA A 301 11.20 0.45 -12.36
CA ALA A 301 10.03 1.29 -12.59
C ALA A 301 9.28 1.53 -11.27
N HIS A 302 9.07 2.79 -10.91
CA HIS A 302 8.36 3.15 -9.67
C HIS A 302 7.60 4.48 -9.80
N ALA A 303 6.41 4.56 -9.18
CA ALA A 303 5.53 5.73 -9.22
C ALA A 303 6.02 6.92 -8.38
N SER A 304 7.04 6.71 -7.57
CA SER A 304 7.68 7.71 -6.71
C SER A 304 9.14 7.78 -7.07
N ASP A 305 9.59 8.95 -7.48
CA ASP A 305 11.00 9.31 -7.70
C ASP A 305 11.86 9.05 -6.45
N LEU A 306 11.31 9.24 -5.25
CA LEU A 306 12.00 8.98 -3.98
C LEU A 306 12.42 7.51 -3.74
N GLU A 307 11.87 6.54 -4.48
CA GLU A 307 12.27 5.12 -4.32
C GLU A 307 13.32 4.70 -5.36
N LEU A 308 13.47 5.44 -6.46
CA LEU A 308 14.49 5.16 -7.48
C LEU A 308 15.87 5.56 -6.96
N GLY A 309 16.82 4.61 -6.93
CA GLY A 309 18.18 4.89 -6.43
C GLY A 309 18.31 5.01 -4.91
N LYS A 310 17.23 4.76 -4.16
CA LYS A 310 17.20 4.94 -2.69
C LYS A 310 18.10 3.96 -1.94
N VAL A 311 18.10 2.69 -2.36
CA VAL A 311 18.92 1.62 -1.78
C VAL A 311 19.89 1.08 -2.84
N TYR A 312 19.33 0.68 -3.99
CA TYR A 312 20.07 0.16 -5.14
C TYR A 312 20.02 1.18 -6.28
N ARG A 313 21.16 1.44 -6.91
CA ARG A 313 21.27 2.28 -8.11
C ARG A 313 20.87 1.45 -9.32
N PRO A 314 19.73 1.72 -9.97
CA PRO A 314 19.35 1.00 -11.18
C PRO A 314 20.24 1.42 -12.35
N ASP A 315 20.50 0.49 -13.27
CA ASP A 315 21.06 0.80 -14.59
C ASP A 315 20.06 1.63 -15.41
N LEU A 316 18.76 1.39 -15.21
CA LEU A 316 17.67 2.15 -15.80
C LEU A 316 16.55 2.41 -14.78
N GLY A 317 16.47 3.65 -14.27
CA GLY A 317 15.37 4.11 -13.42
C GLY A 317 14.28 4.77 -14.26
N ILE A 318 13.03 4.32 -14.11
CA ILE A 318 11.87 4.83 -14.85
C ILE A 318 10.83 5.33 -13.85
N HIS A 319 10.58 6.64 -13.84
CA HIS A 319 9.50 7.21 -13.06
C HIS A 319 8.16 6.95 -13.77
N ALA A 320 7.54 5.84 -13.42
CA ALA A 320 6.28 5.40 -14.01
C ALA A 320 5.43 4.65 -12.98
N GLY A 321 4.12 4.83 -13.04
CA GLY A 321 3.19 4.01 -12.28
C GLY A 321 3.14 2.56 -12.81
N PRO A 322 2.80 1.58 -11.96
CA PRO A 322 2.84 0.18 -12.35
C PRO A 322 1.89 -0.15 -13.51
N ASN A 323 0.72 0.51 -13.57
CA ASN A 323 -0.27 0.24 -14.61
C ASN A 323 0.15 0.87 -15.94
N ALA A 324 0.53 2.15 -15.93
CA ALA A 324 1.02 2.85 -17.13
C ALA A 324 2.28 2.18 -17.69
N PHE A 325 3.18 1.72 -16.81
CA PHE A 325 4.36 0.98 -17.21
C PHE A 325 4.00 -0.37 -17.85
N ALA A 326 3.18 -1.19 -17.19
CA ALA A 326 2.79 -2.50 -17.71
C ALA A 326 2.05 -2.42 -19.06
N LEU A 327 1.16 -1.43 -19.23
CA LEU A 327 0.43 -1.20 -20.48
C LEU A 327 1.33 -0.76 -21.64
N ALA A 328 2.47 -0.15 -21.35
CA ALA A 328 3.42 0.29 -22.36
C ALA A 328 4.42 -0.80 -22.79
N LEU A 329 4.47 -1.93 -22.08
CA LEU A 329 5.39 -3.02 -22.41
C LEU A 329 4.90 -3.81 -23.62
N GLU A 330 5.80 -4.03 -24.57
CA GLU A 330 5.60 -4.93 -25.70
C GLU A 330 6.42 -6.21 -25.48
N PRO A 331 5.89 -7.41 -25.79
CA PRO A 331 6.61 -8.65 -25.56
C PRO A 331 7.95 -8.73 -26.28
N VAL A 332 8.89 -9.37 -25.62
CA VAL A 332 10.26 -9.57 -26.10
C VAL A 332 10.55 -11.05 -26.23
N GLU A 333 11.34 -11.41 -27.24
CA GLU A 333 11.75 -12.79 -27.48
C GLU A 333 13.16 -13.02 -26.92
N GLY A 334 13.34 -14.18 -26.28
CA GLY A 334 14.61 -14.63 -25.75
C GLY A 334 14.62 -16.14 -25.55
N THR A 335 15.78 -16.70 -25.22
CA THR A 335 15.93 -18.16 -25.01
C THR A 335 15.65 -18.56 -23.56
N TRP A 336 14.59 -18.02 -22.95
CA TRP A 336 14.31 -18.14 -21.51
C TRP A 336 13.33 -19.24 -21.13
N SER A 337 12.73 -19.95 -22.10
CA SER A 337 11.73 -20.98 -21.83
C SER A 337 12.22 -22.06 -20.85
N SER A 338 13.47 -22.49 -20.97
CA SER A 338 14.10 -23.44 -20.03
C SER A 338 14.33 -22.84 -18.64
N TRP A 339 14.77 -21.58 -18.58
CA TRP A 339 14.93 -20.82 -17.33
C TRP A 339 13.59 -20.69 -16.61
N ARG A 340 12.57 -20.14 -17.28
CA ARG A 340 11.20 -19.97 -16.79
C ARG A 340 10.58 -21.28 -16.31
N ALA A 341 10.70 -22.36 -17.10
CA ALA A 341 10.19 -23.68 -16.72
C ALA A 341 10.87 -24.24 -15.44
N SER A 342 12.19 -24.02 -15.29
CA SER A 342 12.92 -24.43 -14.10
C SER A 342 12.48 -23.66 -12.85
N CYS A 343 12.27 -22.36 -12.97
CA CYS A 343 11.75 -21.49 -11.90
C CYS A 343 10.35 -21.94 -11.46
N ARG A 344 9.45 -22.18 -12.43
CA ARG A 344 8.09 -22.66 -12.16
C ARG A 344 8.09 -24.03 -11.46
N THR A 345 8.89 -24.97 -11.95
CA THR A 345 9.01 -26.30 -11.35
C THR A 345 9.51 -26.21 -9.90
N ALA A 346 10.44 -25.31 -9.61
CA ALA A 346 10.94 -25.11 -8.25
C ALA A 346 9.85 -24.52 -7.33
N PHE A 347 9.05 -23.58 -7.82
CA PHE A 347 7.88 -23.07 -7.11
C PHE A 347 6.85 -24.16 -6.81
N GLU A 348 6.45 -24.95 -7.81
CA GLU A 348 5.46 -26.02 -7.61
C GLU A 348 5.92 -27.07 -6.59
N ARG A 349 7.22 -27.39 -6.57
CA ARG A 349 7.80 -28.26 -5.54
C ARG A 349 7.73 -27.62 -4.14
N SER A 350 7.88 -26.31 -4.03
CA SER A 350 7.81 -25.60 -2.75
C SER A 350 6.41 -25.58 -2.12
N LEU A 351 5.36 -25.89 -2.89
CA LEU A 351 3.99 -25.99 -2.40
C LEU A 351 3.73 -27.23 -1.51
N PHE A 352 4.71 -28.12 -1.40
CA PHE A 352 4.65 -29.33 -0.58
C PHE A 352 5.66 -29.23 0.56
N ALA A 353 5.15 -29.01 1.78
CA ALA A 353 5.96 -29.01 2.98
C ALA A 353 6.22 -30.46 3.45
N PRO A 354 7.43 -30.77 3.95
CA PRO A 354 7.68 -32.04 4.62
C PRO A 354 6.91 -32.11 5.94
N ASP A 355 6.61 -33.33 6.39
CA ASP A 355 5.96 -33.59 7.67
C ASP A 355 6.72 -32.90 8.82
N GLN A 356 5.98 -32.11 9.60
CA GLN A 356 6.54 -31.39 10.75
C GLN A 356 6.49 -32.26 12.00
N PRO A 357 7.52 -32.22 12.88
CA PRO A 357 7.54 -32.98 14.14
C PRO A 357 6.66 -32.32 15.21
N SER A 358 5.38 -32.10 14.90
CA SER A 358 4.39 -31.44 15.74
C SER A 358 3.10 -32.26 15.75
N PRO A 359 2.40 -32.38 16.89
CA PRO A 359 1.05 -32.97 16.94
C PRO A 359 0.05 -32.25 16.02
N VAL A 360 0.31 -30.98 15.70
CA VAL A 360 -0.42 -30.19 14.70
C VAL A 360 0.56 -29.76 13.62
N ASP A 361 0.45 -30.38 12.45
CA ASP A 361 1.29 -30.07 11.30
C ASP A 361 0.65 -28.93 10.48
N MET A 362 1.24 -27.73 10.58
CA MET A 362 0.74 -26.54 9.87
C MET A 362 0.83 -26.67 8.34
N GLY A 363 1.75 -27.51 7.81
CA GLY A 363 1.82 -27.82 6.39
C GLY A 363 0.57 -28.57 5.92
N LYS A 364 0.14 -29.57 6.70
CA LYS A 364 -1.10 -30.33 6.43
C LYS A 364 -2.35 -29.47 6.60
N VAL A 365 -2.39 -28.58 7.60
CA VAL A 365 -3.49 -27.61 7.77
C VAL A 365 -3.60 -26.69 6.56
N THR A 366 -2.48 -26.12 6.10
CA THR A 366 -2.45 -25.21 4.94
C THR A 366 -2.85 -25.93 3.65
N ALA A 367 -2.40 -27.18 3.46
CA ALA A 367 -2.82 -28.01 2.33
C ALA A 367 -4.34 -28.27 2.35
N HIS A 368 -4.90 -28.58 3.51
CA HIS A 368 -6.35 -28.75 3.66
C HIS A 368 -7.13 -27.48 3.34
N LEU A 369 -6.67 -26.31 3.85
CA LEU A 369 -7.30 -25.02 3.52
C LEU A 369 -7.31 -24.77 2.01
N ARG A 370 -6.21 -25.03 1.32
CA ARG A 370 -6.15 -24.90 -0.16
C ARG A 370 -7.15 -25.82 -0.88
N GLU A 371 -7.47 -26.99 -0.33
CA GLU A 371 -8.41 -27.93 -0.93
C GLU A 371 -9.89 -27.56 -0.71
N VAL A 372 -10.22 -26.95 0.44
CA VAL A 372 -11.62 -26.74 0.85
C VAL A 372 -12.11 -25.29 0.70
N LEU A 373 -11.19 -24.33 0.65
CA LEU A 373 -11.58 -22.93 0.45
C LEU A 373 -11.92 -22.65 -1.02
N PRO A 374 -12.87 -21.74 -1.29
CA PRO A 374 -13.21 -21.36 -2.66
C PRO A 374 -12.08 -20.55 -3.30
N GLU A 375 -12.07 -20.49 -4.64
CA GLU A 375 -11.03 -19.79 -5.41
C GLU A 375 -10.99 -18.28 -5.13
N ASP A 376 -12.11 -17.68 -4.72
CA ASP A 376 -12.26 -16.24 -4.44
C ASP A 376 -12.13 -15.89 -2.95
N VAL A 377 -11.61 -16.81 -2.13
CA VAL A 377 -11.43 -16.58 -0.70
C VAL A 377 -10.43 -15.45 -0.41
N ILE A 378 -10.79 -14.58 0.54
CA ILE A 378 -9.85 -13.61 1.12
C ILE A 378 -9.19 -14.24 2.35
N VAL A 379 -7.86 -14.37 2.32
CA VAL A 379 -7.07 -14.88 3.44
C VAL A 379 -6.37 -13.73 4.14
N THR A 380 -6.46 -13.71 5.48
CA THR A 380 -5.69 -12.80 6.34
C THR A 380 -4.89 -13.65 7.33
N ASN A 381 -3.65 -13.24 7.61
CA ASN A 381 -2.80 -13.91 8.60
C ASN A 381 -2.09 -12.88 9.47
N GLY A 382 -1.64 -13.35 10.64
CA GLY A 382 -0.70 -12.61 11.48
C GLY A 382 0.73 -12.84 11.06
N ALA A 383 1.66 -12.26 11.81
CA ALA A 383 3.09 -12.54 11.70
C ALA A 383 3.44 -13.96 12.16
#